data_AF-A0A7Z8KR72-F1
#
_entry.id   AF-A0A7Z8KR72-F1
#
_cell.length_a   1.000
_cell.length_b   1.000
_cell.length_c   1.000
_cell.angle_alpha   90.00
_cell.angle_beta   90.00
_cell.angle_gamma   90.00
#
_symmetry.space_group_name_H-M   'P 1'
#
loop_
_entity.id
_entity.type
_entity.pdbx_description
1 polymer ?
#
loop_
_entity_poly.entity_id
_entity_poly.type
_entity_poly.pdbx_seq_one_letter_code
_entity_poly.pdbx_strand_id
1 'polypeptide(L)'
;MMKRLGEPVVLVDNQLAKNCSWYDLLVFLDNDDTDQLMYVDGTFVCTDFAERLHNNAEQAGIRAAYVTIDYSDLEEGHALNAFETTDMGLVFVDCTGSIKKGQTTKKQTTNLDLEELEELYFLDYIDYTGSTEKQINWDKIAYVKEGEKYGVISRDYAKEADYDFYLKIKNNTRYAFFEEGGTVKKVNIYWDM
;
A
#
# COMPACT_ATOMS: atom_id res chain seq x y z
N MET A 1 -9.65 -17.64 4.00
CA MET A 1 -8.71 -18.73 4.35
C MET A 1 -7.33 -18.17 4.11
N MET A 2 -6.46 -18.08 5.14
CA MET A 2 -5.09 -17.56 4.95
C MET A 2 -4.26 -18.61 4.19
N LYS A 3 -3.54 -18.18 3.15
CA LYS A 3 -2.62 -19.03 2.37
C LYS A 3 -1.43 -19.46 3.24
N ARG A 4 -0.82 -20.59 2.89
CA ARG A 4 0.42 -21.06 3.56
C ARG A 4 1.64 -20.44 2.91
N LEU A 5 2.69 -20.22 3.70
CA LEU A 5 4.00 -19.77 3.23
C LEU A 5 4.49 -20.61 2.03
N GLY A 6 4.73 -19.95 0.90
CA GLY A 6 5.23 -20.57 -0.33
C GLY A 6 4.16 -21.08 -1.31
N GLU A 7 2.88 -20.84 -1.06
CA GLU A 7 1.84 -21.03 -2.08
C GLU A 7 2.00 -19.97 -3.20
N PRO A 8 1.79 -20.33 -4.47
CA PRO A 8 1.93 -19.38 -5.58
C PRO A 8 0.85 -18.28 -5.51
N VAL A 9 1.18 -17.11 -6.05
CA VAL A 9 0.19 -16.06 -6.31
C VAL A 9 -0.86 -16.58 -7.28
N VAL A 10 -2.15 -16.41 -6.95
CA VAL A 10 -3.28 -16.82 -7.78
C VAL A 10 -4.15 -15.61 -8.07
N LEU A 11 -4.00 -15.07 -9.28
CA LEU A 11 -4.83 -13.96 -9.77
C LEU A 11 -6.09 -14.52 -10.45
N VAL A 12 -7.21 -13.85 -10.20
CA VAL A 12 -8.52 -14.19 -10.76
C VAL A 12 -8.99 -13.02 -11.61
N ASP A 13 -8.63 -13.07 -12.88
CA ASP A 13 -8.93 -11.99 -13.83
C ASP A 13 -10.38 -12.08 -14.31
N ASN A 14 -11.04 -10.92 -14.38
CA ASN A 14 -12.36 -10.75 -14.93
C ASN A 14 -12.25 -10.05 -16.29
N GLN A 15 -12.49 -10.80 -17.37
CA GLN A 15 -12.41 -10.28 -18.74
C GLN A 15 -13.37 -9.12 -19.04
N LEU A 16 -14.35 -8.86 -18.16
CA LEU A 16 -15.28 -7.74 -18.26
C LEU A 16 -14.92 -6.56 -17.36
N ALA A 17 -13.89 -6.69 -16.51
CA ALA A 17 -13.39 -5.62 -15.68
C ALA A 17 -12.82 -4.48 -16.53
N LYS A 18 -12.95 -3.25 -16.04
CA LYS A 18 -12.62 -2.04 -16.79
C LYS A 18 -11.84 -1.06 -15.95
N ASN A 19 -11.08 -0.23 -16.64
CA ASN A 19 -10.50 0.98 -16.07
C ASN A 19 -11.60 1.83 -15.41
N CYS A 20 -11.33 2.32 -14.22
CA CYS A 20 -12.25 3.12 -13.42
C CYS A 20 -11.79 4.59 -13.35
N SER A 21 -12.62 5.50 -12.86
CA SER A 21 -12.14 6.84 -12.51
C SER A 21 -11.34 6.78 -11.22
N TRP A 22 -10.52 7.80 -10.95
CA TRP A 22 -9.88 7.98 -9.66
C TRP A 22 -10.89 7.95 -8.50
N TYR A 23 -12.03 8.62 -8.69
CA TYR A 23 -13.08 8.64 -7.68
C TYR A 23 -13.62 7.23 -7.39
N ASP A 24 -13.90 6.45 -8.44
CA ASP A 24 -14.39 5.08 -8.29
C ASP A 24 -13.32 4.17 -7.65
N LEU A 25 -12.03 4.39 -7.96
CA LEU A 25 -10.92 3.70 -7.28
C LEU A 25 -10.92 4.00 -5.78
N LEU A 26 -11.03 5.26 -5.38
CA LEU A 26 -11.09 5.63 -3.96
C LEU A 26 -12.30 5.03 -3.25
N VAL A 27 -13.48 5.05 -3.90
CA VAL A 27 -14.69 4.42 -3.36
C VAL A 27 -14.51 2.92 -3.21
N PHE A 28 -13.88 2.25 -4.18
CA PHE A 28 -13.56 0.83 -4.07
C PHE A 28 -12.64 0.56 -2.87
N LEU A 29 -11.54 1.29 -2.74
CA LEU A 29 -10.60 1.14 -1.62
C LEU A 29 -11.28 1.39 -0.26
N ASP A 30 -12.20 2.35 -0.16
CA ASP A 30 -12.98 2.58 1.08
C ASP A 30 -13.89 1.41 1.48
N ASN A 31 -14.28 0.56 0.54
CA ASN A 31 -15.15 -0.61 0.80
C ASN A 31 -14.38 -1.93 0.81
N ASP A 32 -13.13 -1.93 0.36
CA ASP A 32 -12.24 -3.07 0.43
C ASP A 32 -11.58 -3.13 1.81
N ASP A 33 -11.56 -4.30 2.43
CA ASP A 33 -11.01 -4.51 3.78
C ASP A 33 -9.59 -5.07 3.77
N THR A 34 -8.90 -5.08 2.62
CA THR A 34 -7.55 -5.68 2.52
C THR A 34 -6.56 -4.94 3.40
N ASP A 35 -6.63 -3.60 3.45
CA ASP A 35 -5.77 -2.74 4.25
C ASP A 35 -6.00 -2.90 5.78
N GLN A 36 -7.11 -3.53 6.17
CA GLN A 36 -7.45 -3.86 7.55
C GLN A 36 -6.85 -5.19 8.02
N LEU A 37 -6.27 -5.97 7.10
CA LEU A 37 -5.57 -7.21 7.43
C LEU A 37 -4.22 -6.93 8.06
N MET A 38 -3.75 -7.87 8.87
CA MET A 38 -2.49 -7.74 9.59
C MET A 38 -1.34 -8.25 8.72
N TYR A 39 -0.28 -7.44 8.60
CA TYR A 39 0.99 -7.93 8.11
C TYR A 39 1.59 -8.91 9.11
N VAL A 40 1.82 -10.14 8.68
CA VAL A 40 2.44 -11.20 9.48
C VAL A 40 3.58 -11.79 8.67
N ASP A 41 4.81 -11.52 9.10
CA ASP A 41 6.00 -12.01 8.42
C ASP A 41 5.93 -13.54 8.22
N GLY A 42 6.27 -13.99 7.01
CA GLY A 42 6.16 -15.38 6.59
C GLY A 42 4.74 -15.98 6.59
N THR A 43 3.67 -15.18 6.71
CA THR A 43 2.28 -15.68 6.70
C THR A 43 1.33 -14.86 5.84
N PHE A 44 1.33 -13.53 5.98
CA PHE A 44 0.50 -12.61 5.20
C PHE A 44 1.31 -11.35 4.95
N VAL A 45 2.01 -11.34 3.82
CA VAL A 45 2.99 -10.31 3.46
C VAL A 45 2.50 -9.53 2.23
N CYS A 46 3.30 -8.59 1.72
CA CYS A 46 2.92 -7.70 0.62
C CYS A 46 2.32 -8.45 -0.59
N THR A 47 2.81 -9.64 -0.91
CA THR A 47 2.28 -10.48 -1.99
C THR A 47 0.83 -10.92 -1.75
N ASP A 48 0.45 -11.22 -0.51
CA ASP A 48 -0.91 -11.65 -0.16
C ASP A 48 -1.88 -10.47 -0.15
N PHE A 49 -1.45 -9.30 0.33
CA PHE A 49 -2.22 -8.05 0.22
C PHE A 49 -2.49 -7.72 -1.26
N ALA A 50 -1.44 -7.74 -2.09
CA ALA A 50 -1.55 -7.39 -3.50
C ALA A 50 -2.40 -8.38 -4.30
N GLU A 51 -2.31 -9.69 -4.00
CA GLU A 51 -3.19 -10.70 -4.59
C GLU A 51 -4.66 -10.46 -4.22
N ARG A 52 -4.92 -10.22 -2.92
CA ARG A 52 -6.29 -10.05 -2.43
C ARG A 52 -6.94 -8.80 -3.01
N LEU A 53 -6.24 -7.66 -2.99
CA LEU A 53 -6.76 -6.42 -3.53
C LEU A 53 -7.03 -6.52 -5.04
N HIS A 54 -6.11 -7.16 -5.79
CA HIS A 54 -6.32 -7.46 -7.21
C HIS A 54 -7.63 -8.23 -7.44
N ASN A 55 -7.79 -9.37 -6.76
CA ASN A 55 -8.92 -10.25 -6.98
C ASN A 55 -10.25 -9.62 -6.55
N ASN A 56 -10.23 -8.80 -5.49
CA ASN A 56 -11.40 -8.05 -5.05
C ASN A 56 -11.79 -6.96 -6.06
N ALA A 57 -10.82 -6.26 -6.65
CA ALA A 57 -11.06 -5.26 -7.69
C ALA A 57 -11.66 -5.91 -8.95
N GLU A 58 -11.06 -6.99 -9.43
CA GLU A 58 -11.54 -7.74 -10.60
C GLU A 58 -12.96 -8.27 -10.37
N GLN A 59 -13.25 -8.78 -9.16
CA GLN A 59 -14.60 -9.19 -8.75
C GLN A 59 -15.60 -8.02 -8.75
N ALA A 60 -15.16 -6.82 -8.36
CA ALA A 60 -15.95 -5.59 -8.43
C ALA A 60 -16.08 -5.02 -9.86
N GLY A 61 -15.43 -5.64 -10.86
CA GLY A 61 -15.44 -5.19 -12.25
C GLY A 61 -14.47 -4.04 -12.52
N ILE A 62 -13.52 -3.79 -11.62
CA ILE A 62 -12.46 -2.80 -11.76
C ILE A 62 -11.20 -3.52 -12.21
N ARG A 63 -10.63 -3.09 -13.34
CA ARG A 63 -9.43 -3.70 -13.89
C ARG A 63 -8.22 -3.33 -13.02
N ALA A 64 -7.54 -4.35 -12.51
CA ALA A 64 -6.36 -4.21 -11.66
C ALA A 64 -5.17 -4.95 -12.27
N ALA A 65 -3.97 -4.51 -11.93
CA ALA A 65 -2.74 -5.27 -12.14
C ALA A 65 -2.11 -5.66 -10.82
N TYR A 66 -1.45 -6.81 -10.82
CA TYR A 66 -0.46 -7.15 -9.80
C TYR A 66 0.89 -6.54 -10.18
N VAL A 67 1.64 -6.01 -9.21
CA VAL A 67 2.91 -5.33 -9.45
C VAL A 67 3.98 -5.89 -8.54
N THR A 68 5.18 -6.11 -9.08
CA THR A 68 6.39 -6.35 -8.29
C THR A 68 7.43 -5.26 -8.51
N ILE A 69 8.10 -4.90 -7.41
CA ILE A 69 9.18 -3.91 -7.37
C ILE A 69 10.45 -4.62 -6.95
N ASP A 70 11.48 -4.52 -7.80
CA ASP A 70 12.84 -4.86 -7.41
C ASP A 70 13.56 -3.59 -6.96
N TYR A 71 14.28 -3.66 -5.85
CA TYR A 71 15.13 -2.56 -5.39
C TYR A 71 16.59 -2.79 -5.78
N SER A 72 17.36 -1.70 -5.86
CA SER A 72 18.80 -1.75 -6.09
C SER A 72 19.61 -1.78 -4.80
N ASP A 73 19.01 -1.35 -3.70
CA ASP A 73 19.61 -1.13 -2.38
C ASP A 73 18.96 -1.96 -1.26
N LEU A 74 17.96 -2.79 -1.58
CA LEU A 74 17.33 -3.75 -0.66
C LEU A 74 17.33 -5.15 -1.28
N GLU A 75 17.47 -6.20 -0.46
CA GLU A 75 17.45 -7.59 -0.90
C GLU A 75 16.03 -8.10 -1.19
N GLU A 76 15.08 -7.69 -0.36
CA GLU A 76 13.65 -8.04 -0.52
C GLU A 76 12.96 -7.01 -1.42
N GLY A 77 12.22 -7.51 -2.41
CA GLY A 77 11.36 -6.69 -3.26
C GLY A 77 10.06 -6.29 -2.56
N HIS A 78 9.17 -5.63 -3.29
CA HIS A 78 7.83 -5.28 -2.82
C HIS A 78 6.75 -5.73 -3.81
N ALA A 79 5.54 -5.95 -3.32
CA ALA A 79 4.38 -6.26 -4.15
C ALA A 79 3.22 -5.32 -3.81
N LEU A 80 2.53 -4.85 -4.84
CA LEU A 80 1.42 -3.91 -4.75
C LEU A 80 0.52 -4.01 -5.98
N ASN A 81 -0.40 -3.06 -6.17
CA ASN A 81 -1.31 -3.06 -7.32
C ASN A 81 -1.18 -1.81 -8.17
N ALA A 82 -1.57 -1.93 -9.43
CA ALA A 82 -1.73 -0.80 -10.34
C ALA A 82 -3.12 -0.75 -10.95
N PHE A 83 -3.62 0.46 -11.18
CA PHE A 83 -4.92 0.75 -11.75
C PHE A 83 -4.75 1.81 -12.83
N GLU A 84 -5.18 1.51 -14.05
CA GLU A 84 -5.21 2.50 -15.13
C GLU A 84 -6.51 3.30 -14.96
N THR A 85 -6.39 4.50 -14.41
CA THR A 85 -7.55 5.37 -14.19
C THR A 85 -7.86 6.20 -15.41
N THR A 86 -9.14 6.51 -15.64
CA THR A 86 -9.57 7.27 -16.82
C THR A 86 -9.17 8.75 -16.79
N ASP A 87 -8.81 9.28 -15.63
CA ASP A 87 -8.63 10.71 -15.36
C ASP A 87 -7.35 11.07 -14.60
N MET A 88 -6.63 10.11 -14.01
CA MET A 88 -5.29 10.32 -13.41
C MET A 88 -4.17 9.48 -14.03
N GLY A 89 -4.49 8.66 -15.04
CA GLY A 89 -3.54 7.72 -15.63
C GLY A 89 -3.23 6.55 -14.70
N LEU A 90 -2.01 6.03 -14.78
CA LEU A 90 -1.58 4.87 -14.00
C LEU A 90 -1.34 5.22 -12.53
N VAL A 91 -2.13 4.62 -11.65
CA VAL A 91 -2.05 4.79 -10.20
C VAL A 91 -1.53 3.50 -9.58
N PHE A 92 -0.55 3.62 -8.68
CA PHE A 92 -0.10 2.51 -7.85
C PHE A 92 -0.73 2.61 -6.47
N VAL A 93 -1.26 1.49 -5.96
CA VAL A 93 -1.88 1.38 -4.64
C VAL A 93 -1.10 0.36 -3.83
N ASP A 94 -0.63 0.77 -2.66
CA ASP A 94 -0.02 -0.08 -1.65
C ASP A 94 -0.96 -0.16 -0.45
N CYS A 95 -1.74 -1.24 -0.39
CA CYS A 95 -2.65 -1.53 0.70
C CYS A 95 -2.00 -2.38 1.81
N THR A 96 -0.67 -2.55 1.80
CA THR A 96 0.02 -3.33 2.82
C THR A 96 -0.21 -2.65 4.18
N GLY A 97 -1.05 -3.29 4.99
CA GLY A 97 -1.46 -2.81 6.30
C GLY A 97 -0.32 -2.83 7.31
N SER A 98 -0.52 -2.17 8.45
CA SER A 98 0.51 -2.11 9.49
C SER A 98 0.54 -3.34 10.40
N ILE A 99 1.71 -3.57 10.98
CA ILE A 99 1.93 -4.56 12.03
C ILE A 99 1.15 -4.12 13.29
N LYS A 100 0.22 -4.94 13.81
CA LYS A 100 -0.29 -4.76 15.19
C LYS A 100 0.70 -5.34 16.19
N LYS A 101 0.91 -4.61 17.28
CA LYS A 101 1.76 -4.91 18.46
C LYS A 101 1.81 -6.41 18.80
N GLY A 102 3.02 -6.99 18.87
CA GLY A 102 3.26 -8.33 19.43
C GLY A 102 4.29 -9.20 18.71
N GLN A 103 4.63 -8.88 17.46
CA GLN A 103 5.69 -9.56 16.70
C GLN A 103 6.79 -8.57 16.32
N THR A 104 7.51 -8.09 17.34
CA THR A 104 8.86 -7.57 17.09
C THR A 104 9.73 -8.76 16.69
N THR A 105 10.07 -8.88 15.41
CA THR A 105 11.31 -9.57 15.06
C THR A 105 12.41 -8.84 15.82
N LYS A 106 13.21 -9.60 16.57
CA LYS A 106 14.30 -9.06 17.38
C LYS A 106 15.29 -8.32 16.46
N LYS A 107 15.11 -7.02 16.27
CA LYS A 107 16.11 -5.98 15.98
C LYS A 107 15.43 -4.64 15.67
N GLN A 108 14.86 -4.01 16.68
CA GLN A 108 14.74 -2.56 16.69
C GLN A 108 15.44 -2.06 17.94
N THR A 109 16.62 -1.47 17.74
CA THR A 109 17.45 -0.85 18.78
C THR A 109 16.90 0.55 19.07
N THR A 110 15.72 0.62 19.67
CA THR A 110 15.20 1.85 20.27
C THR A 110 15.06 1.60 21.76
N ASN A 111 15.81 2.36 22.58
CA ASN A 111 15.73 2.30 24.05
C ASN A 111 14.46 2.98 24.60
N LEU A 112 13.42 3.14 23.78
CA LEU A 112 12.15 3.72 24.19
C LEU A 112 11.32 2.62 24.83
N ASP A 113 10.75 2.93 25.98
CA ASP A 113 9.87 1.99 26.65
C ASP A 113 8.54 1.84 25.88
N LEU A 114 7.84 0.74 26.16
CA LEU A 114 6.62 0.37 25.43
C LEU A 114 5.45 1.33 25.67
N GLU A 115 5.53 2.17 26.70
CA GLU A 115 4.51 3.17 27.06
C GLU A 115 4.77 4.50 26.32
N GLU A 116 6.03 4.94 26.20
CA GLU A 116 6.44 6.08 25.37
C GLU A 116 6.16 5.84 23.88
N LEU A 117 6.36 4.60 23.40
CA LEU A 117 5.99 4.20 22.04
C LEU A 117 4.46 4.18 21.84
N GLU A 118 3.69 3.80 22.85
CA GLU A 118 2.22 3.87 22.78
C GLU A 118 1.75 5.32 22.69
N GLU A 119 2.33 6.23 23.48
CA GLU A 119 1.91 7.63 23.48
C GLU A 119 2.30 8.34 22.18
N LEU A 120 3.49 8.09 21.63
CA LEU A 120 3.94 8.63 20.33
C LEU A 120 3.09 8.11 19.15
N TYR A 121 2.84 6.80 19.08
CA TYR A 121 2.02 6.23 18.02
C TYR A 121 0.55 6.62 18.15
N PHE A 122 0.02 6.79 19.35
CA PHE A 122 -1.37 7.17 19.58
C PHE A 122 -1.58 8.69 19.38
N LEU A 123 -0.56 9.53 19.66
CA LEU A 123 -0.59 10.97 19.42
C LEU A 123 -0.49 11.32 17.93
N ASP A 124 0.41 10.69 17.16
CA ASP A 124 0.46 10.87 15.69
C ASP A 124 -0.88 10.47 15.03
N TYR A 125 -1.63 9.59 15.66
CA TYR A 125 -2.88 9.02 15.15
C TYR A 125 -4.14 9.81 15.56
N ILE A 126 -4.17 10.33 16.79
CA ILE A 126 -5.30 11.09 17.33
C ILE A 126 -5.29 12.53 16.84
N ASP A 127 -4.12 13.18 16.74
CA ASP A 127 -4.03 14.58 16.32
C ASP A 127 -4.39 14.75 14.82
N TYR A 128 -4.32 13.65 14.06
CA TYR A 128 -4.58 13.62 12.63
C TYR A 128 -6.07 13.50 12.25
N THR A 129 -6.89 12.78 13.02
CA THR A 129 -8.27 12.42 12.62
C THR A 129 -9.38 13.10 13.41
N GLY A 130 -9.08 13.65 14.59
CA GLY A 130 -10.07 14.33 15.44
C GLY A 130 -11.36 13.55 15.72
N SER A 131 -11.38 12.22 15.54
CA SER A 131 -12.60 11.41 15.59
C SER A 131 -12.34 10.04 16.22
N THR A 132 -13.19 9.66 17.16
CA THR A 132 -13.03 8.44 17.99
C THR A 132 -13.60 7.16 17.34
N GLU A 133 -14.04 7.19 16.08
CA GLU A 133 -14.71 6.05 15.44
C GLU A 133 -14.38 5.85 13.94
N LYS A 134 -13.46 6.61 13.34
CA LYS A 134 -13.04 6.32 11.96
C LYS A 134 -12.02 5.16 12.00
N GLN A 135 -12.41 4.01 11.47
CA GLN A 135 -11.48 2.92 11.18
C GLN A 135 -10.32 3.45 10.35
N ILE A 136 -9.09 3.16 10.76
CA ILE A 136 -7.92 3.74 10.11
C ILE A 136 -7.71 3.07 8.77
N ASN A 137 -7.71 3.89 7.72
CA ASN A 137 -7.40 3.46 6.38
C ASN A 137 -5.87 3.46 6.19
N TRP A 138 -5.34 2.29 5.85
CA TRP A 138 -3.93 2.03 5.57
C TRP A 138 -3.63 2.04 4.08
N ASP A 139 -4.61 2.27 3.20
CA ASP A 139 -4.36 2.44 1.77
C ASP A 139 -3.45 3.63 1.53
N LYS A 140 -2.37 3.36 0.80
CA LYS A 140 -1.43 4.35 0.34
C LYS A 140 -1.45 4.40 -1.18
N ILE A 141 -1.23 5.61 -1.68
CA ILE A 141 -0.88 5.82 -3.08
C ILE A 141 0.63 5.78 -3.17
N ALA A 142 1.13 4.83 -3.95
CA ALA A 142 2.54 4.63 -4.17
C ALA A 142 3.02 5.44 -5.38
N TYR A 143 4.20 6.02 -5.25
CA TYR A 143 4.88 6.79 -6.28
C TYR A 143 6.13 6.00 -6.67
N VAL A 144 6.08 5.43 -7.86
CA VAL A 144 7.06 4.46 -8.35
C VAL A 144 7.70 4.98 -9.62
N LYS A 145 9.03 5.12 -9.63
CA LYS A 145 9.80 5.51 -10.80
C LYS A 145 11.19 4.86 -10.76
N GLU A 146 11.56 4.14 -11.80
CA GLU A 146 12.88 3.50 -11.89
C GLU A 146 14.02 4.52 -11.73
N GLY A 147 15.01 4.17 -10.91
CA GLY A 147 16.12 5.03 -10.52
C GLY A 147 15.83 5.97 -9.34
N GLU A 148 14.58 6.06 -8.89
CA GLU A 148 14.16 6.91 -7.79
C GLU A 148 13.76 6.10 -6.55
N LYS A 149 13.60 6.77 -5.41
CA LYS A 149 13.11 6.17 -4.17
C LYS A 149 11.63 5.81 -4.28
N TYR A 150 11.25 4.64 -3.79
CA TYR A 150 9.83 4.31 -3.58
C TYR A 150 9.22 5.25 -2.55
N GLY A 151 8.13 5.91 -2.93
CA GLY A 151 7.40 6.83 -2.07
C GLY A 151 5.98 6.39 -1.84
N VAL A 152 5.42 6.68 -0.67
CA VAL A 152 4.01 6.43 -0.37
C VAL A 152 3.40 7.61 0.37
N ILE A 153 2.14 7.90 0.05
CA ILE A 153 1.36 8.92 0.73
C ILE A 153 0.02 8.31 1.09
N SER A 154 -0.51 8.66 2.27
CA SER A 154 -1.92 8.37 2.57
C SER A 154 -2.81 8.77 1.39
N ARG A 155 -3.69 7.86 1.01
CA ARG A 155 -4.65 8.06 -0.07
C ARG A 155 -5.50 9.32 0.10
N ASP A 156 -5.84 9.70 1.33
CA ASP A 156 -6.63 10.91 1.63
C ASP A 156 -5.92 12.20 1.17
N TYR A 157 -4.60 12.15 0.96
CA TYR A 157 -3.78 13.28 0.57
C TYR A 157 -3.15 13.23 -0.80
N ALA A 158 -3.14 12.08 -1.47
CA ALA A 158 -2.78 12.03 -2.87
C ALA A 158 -3.76 12.88 -3.69
N LYS A 159 -3.22 13.70 -4.59
CA LYS A 159 -4.01 14.55 -5.51
C LYS A 159 -3.63 14.34 -6.97
N GLU A 160 -2.43 13.82 -7.22
CA GLU A 160 -1.90 13.51 -8.54
C GLU A 160 -1.16 12.16 -8.45
N ALA A 161 -1.12 11.41 -9.54
CA ALA A 161 -0.44 10.11 -9.58
C ALA A 161 1.04 10.21 -9.99
N ASP A 162 1.47 11.36 -10.50
CA ASP A 162 2.84 11.53 -11.00
C ASP A 162 3.87 11.63 -9.87
N TYR A 163 5.06 11.12 -10.16
CA TYR A 163 6.16 11.12 -9.20
C TYR A 163 6.64 12.54 -8.82
N ASP A 164 6.46 13.52 -9.71
CA ASP A 164 6.87 14.91 -9.44
C ASP A 164 5.98 15.55 -8.37
N PHE A 165 4.69 15.21 -8.31
CA PHE A 165 3.81 15.57 -7.20
C PHE A 165 4.37 15.07 -5.86
N TYR A 166 4.75 13.79 -5.78
CA TYR A 166 5.38 13.24 -4.59
C TYR A 166 6.65 14.01 -4.19
N LEU A 167 7.55 14.29 -5.14
CA LEU A 167 8.76 15.07 -4.86
C LEU A 167 8.48 16.47 -4.29
N LYS A 168 7.40 17.12 -4.74
CA LYS A 168 7.00 18.44 -4.22
C LYS A 168 6.53 18.37 -2.77
N ILE A 169 5.87 17.28 -2.37
CA ILE A 169 5.18 17.22 -1.09
C ILE A 169 5.87 16.36 -0.04
N LYS A 170 6.79 15.46 -0.41
CA LYS A 170 7.41 14.46 0.50
C LYS A 170 8.02 14.98 1.80
N ASN A 171 8.39 16.26 1.85
CA ASN A 171 8.96 16.91 3.04
C ASN A 171 7.91 17.62 3.92
N ASN A 172 6.61 17.50 3.63
CA ASN A 172 5.56 18.24 4.31
C ASN A 172 4.89 17.42 5.41
N THR A 173 5.19 17.72 6.67
CA THR A 173 4.70 16.98 7.84
C THR A 173 3.17 16.98 8.04
N ARG A 174 2.40 17.77 7.27
CA ARG A 174 0.92 17.72 7.31
C ARG A 174 0.33 16.53 6.56
N TYR A 175 1.03 16.02 5.55
CA TYR A 175 0.55 14.84 4.86
C TYR A 175 1.03 13.63 5.66
N ALA A 176 0.14 12.68 5.92
CA ALA A 176 0.45 11.43 6.61
C ALA A 176 1.35 10.61 5.66
N PHE A 177 2.64 10.92 5.75
CA PHE A 177 3.70 10.31 4.98
C PHE A 177 4.04 8.98 5.62
N PHE A 178 4.09 7.97 4.78
CA PHE A 178 4.68 6.71 5.12
C PHE A 178 6.06 6.65 4.46
N GLU A 179 6.97 5.92 5.09
CA GLU A 179 8.41 5.89 4.88
C GLU A 179 8.87 5.93 3.40
N GLU A 180 10.04 6.55 3.13
CA GLU A 180 10.75 6.35 1.86
C GLU A 180 11.33 4.92 1.81
N GLY A 181 11.00 4.15 0.78
CA GLY A 181 11.48 2.78 0.59
C GLY A 181 12.84 2.68 -0.09
N GLY A 182 13.10 1.53 -0.71
CA GLY A 182 14.29 1.32 -1.54
C GLY A 182 14.29 2.14 -2.82
N THR A 183 15.43 2.19 -3.49
CA THR A 183 15.61 2.78 -4.82
C THR A 183 15.13 1.78 -5.87
N VAL A 184 14.04 2.11 -6.56
CA VAL A 184 13.37 1.26 -7.54
C VAL A 184 14.34 0.94 -8.67
N LYS A 185 14.68 -0.34 -8.81
CA LYS A 185 15.50 -0.86 -9.90
C LYS A 185 14.65 -1.27 -11.09
N LYS A 186 13.51 -1.89 -10.81
CA LYS A 186 12.62 -2.43 -11.85
C LYS A 186 11.18 -2.49 -11.35
N VAL A 187 10.25 -2.20 -12.25
CA VAL A 187 8.81 -2.38 -12.03
C VAL A 187 8.29 -3.42 -13.01
N ASN A 188 7.66 -4.49 -12.52
CA ASN A 188 6.96 -5.46 -13.38
C ASN A 188 5.46 -5.34 -13.11
N ILE A 189 4.66 -5.14 -14.16
CA ILE A 189 3.20 -4.95 -14.07
C ILE A 189 2.52 -6.10 -14.84
N TYR A 190 1.64 -6.81 -14.16
CA TYR A 190 0.93 -7.99 -14.67
C TYR A 190 -0.57 -7.68 -14.73
N TRP A 191 -1.10 -7.42 -15.92
CA TRP A 191 -2.49 -7.02 -16.15
C TRP A 191 -3.43 -8.17 -16.47
N ASP A 192 -2.92 -9.22 -17.11
CA ASP A 192 -3.71 -10.34 -17.62
C ASP A 192 -2.79 -11.58 -17.51
N MET A 193 -3.24 -12.64 -16.82
CA MET A 193 -2.52 -13.91 -16.62
C MET A 193 -3.24 -15.14 -17.20
#